data_AF-A0A258KH54-F1
#
_entry.id   AF-A0A258KH54-F1
#
_cell.length_a   1.000
_cell.length_b   1.000
_cell.length_c   1.000
_cell.angle_alpha   90.00
_cell.angle_beta   90.00
_cell.angle_gamma   90.00
#
_symmetry.space_group_name_H-M   'P 1'
#
loop_
_entity.id
_entity.type
_entity.pdbx_description
1 polymer ?
#
loop_
_entity_poly.entity_id
_entity_poly.type
_entity_poly.pdbx_seq_one_letter_code
_entity_poly.pdbx_strand_id
1 'polypeptide(L)'
;MAAPRLSTEDPAWAKALIITLVLVFLGLVLVLPLAAVFAEALRKGLQPALDAIANPDAIAAVKLTLLTAAITVPFNVVFGLCAAWAVAKHEFPGKSLLITLIDLPFSVSPVVAGLIYVLVFGLQGWFGDHLVDNGVRIIFAVPGIVLATIFV
;
A
#
# COMPACT_ATOMS: atom_id res chain seq x y z
N MET A 1 38.77 -8.67 -31.47
CA MET A 1 37.67 -8.00 -30.74
C MET A 1 36.77 -9.13 -30.23
N ALA A 2 36.85 -9.48 -28.94
CA ALA A 2 36.11 -10.64 -28.41
C ALA A 2 34.61 -10.31 -28.32
N ALA A 3 33.77 -11.16 -28.89
CA ALA A 3 32.32 -11.00 -28.87
C ALA A 3 31.79 -11.03 -27.41
N PRO A 4 30.78 -10.21 -27.08
CA PRO A 4 30.19 -10.21 -25.74
C PRO A 4 29.56 -11.57 -25.45
N ARG A 5 29.93 -12.18 -24.33
CA ARG A 5 29.37 -13.47 -23.85
C ARG A 5 27.88 -13.28 -23.56
N LEU A 6 27.05 -14.18 -24.06
CA LEU A 6 25.60 -14.17 -23.83
C LEU A 6 25.32 -14.71 -22.42
N SER A 7 24.39 -14.11 -21.66
CA SER A 7 23.99 -14.56 -20.30
C SER A 7 23.49 -16.02 -20.22
N THR A 8 23.35 -16.67 -21.37
CA THR A 8 22.98 -18.08 -21.51
C THR A 8 24.17 -19.03 -21.35
N GLU A 9 25.42 -18.56 -21.44
CA GLU A 9 26.64 -19.40 -21.40
C GLU A 9 27.19 -19.66 -19.99
N ASP A 10 26.62 -19.05 -18.94
CA ASP A 10 27.12 -19.31 -17.58
C ASP A 10 26.85 -20.76 -17.16
N PRO A 11 27.85 -21.43 -16.55
CA PRO A 11 27.70 -22.81 -16.16
C PRO A 11 26.59 -22.97 -15.10
N ALA A 12 25.80 -24.03 -15.21
CA ALA A 12 24.60 -24.25 -14.39
C ALA A 12 24.86 -24.19 -12.88
N TRP A 13 26.06 -24.58 -12.43
CA TRP A 13 26.47 -24.49 -11.03
C TRP A 13 26.62 -23.05 -10.54
N ALA A 14 27.11 -22.14 -11.39
CA ALA A 14 27.25 -20.72 -11.03
C ALA A 14 25.88 -20.05 -10.93
N LYS A 15 24.97 -20.36 -11.86
CA LYS A 15 23.56 -19.92 -11.78
C LYS A 15 22.88 -20.44 -10.52
N ALA A 16 23.03 -21.74 -10.23
CA ALA A 16 22.48 -22.34 -9.02
C ALA A 16 23.03 -21.67 -7.75
N LEU A 17 24.35 -21.45 -7.68
CA LEU A 17 24.98 -20.81 -6.54
C LEU A 17 24.47 -19.38 -6.32
N ILE A 18 24.38 -18.57 -7.37
CA ILE A 18 23.88 -17.20 -7.28
C ILE A 18 22.40 -17.19 -6.87
N ILE A 19 21.57 -18.04 -7.47
CA ILE A 19 20.14 -18.13 -7.13
C ILE A 19 19.97 -18.58 -5.67
N THR A 20 20.68 -19.63 -5.24
CA THR A 20 20.62 -20.10 -3.84
C THR A 20 21.09 -19.03 -2.88
N LEU A 21 22.19 -18.32 -3.19
CA LEU A 21 22.68 -17.22 -2.36
C LEU A 21 21.65 -16.09 -2.24
N VAL A 22 21.05 -15.66 -3.36
CA VAL A 22 20.02 -14.61 -3.37
C VAL A 22 18.79 -15.07 -2.59
N LEU A 23 18.33 -16.30 -2.79
CA LEU A 23 17.17 -16.84 -2.07
C LEU A 23 17.43 -16.97 -0.57
N VAL A 24 18.62 -17.41 -0.16
CA VAL A 24 19.00 -17.49 1.25
C VAL A 24 19.09 -16.09 1.85
N PHE A 25 19.72 -15.14 1.16
CA PHE A 25 19.81 -13.76 1.62
C PHE A 25 18.44 -13.10 1.76
N LEU A 26 17.60 -13.17 0.71
CA LEU A 26 16.26 -12.61 0.71
C LEU A 26 15.36 -13.31 1.75
N GLY A 27 15.48 -14.63 1.85
CA GLY A 27 14.80 -15.44 2.86
C GLY A 27 15.20 -15.00 4.27
N LEU A 28 16.48 -14.82 4.55
CA LEU A 28 16.96 -14.41 5.87
C LEU A 28 16.52 -12.98 6.20
N VAL A 29 16.64 -12.04 5.26
CA VAL A 29 16.23 -10.63 5.44
C VAL A 29 14.72 -10.49 5.67
N LEU A 30 13.89 -11.31 5.02
CA LEU A 30 12.43 -11.24 5.19
C LEU A 30 11.94 -12.08 6.38
N VAL A 31 12.43 -13.30 6.54
CA VAL A 31 11.92 -14.27 7.53
C VAL A 31 12.44 -13.97 8.93
N LEU A 32 13.69 -13.53 9.08
CA LEU A 32 14.26 -13.26 10.41
C LEU A 32 13.50 -12.17 11.19
N PRO A 33 13.23 -10.96 10.65
CA PRO A 33 12.45 -9.96 11.38
C PRO A 33 11.02 -10.42 11.65
N LEU A 34 10.40 -11.15 10.71
CA LEU A 34 9.07 -11.72 10.93
C LEU A 34 9.08 -12.72 12.09
N ALA A 35 10.04 -13.65 12.10
CA ALA A 35 10.23 -14.61 13.17
C ALA A 35 10.52 -13.92 14.51
N ALA A 36 11.30 -12.84 14.52
CA ALA A 36 11.58 -12.06 15.72
C ALA A 36 10.29 -11.39 16.27
N VAL A 37 9.45 -10.82 15.40
CA VAL A 37 8.16 -10.24 15.79
C VAL A 37 7.26 -11.31 16.42
N PHE A 38 7.14 -12.50 15.82
CA PHE A 38 6.35 -13.59 16.39
C PHE A 38 6.94 -14.12 17.70
N ALA A 39 8.26 -14.29 17.78
CA ALA A 39 8.93 -14.75 18.98
C ALA A 39 8.72 -13.76 20.15
N GLU A 40 8.82 -12.46 19.89
CA GLU A 40 8.58 -11.42 20.90
C GLU A 40 7.10 -11.33 21.29
N ALA A 41 6.19 -11.46 20.32
CA ALA A 41 4.74 -11.47 20.56
C ALA A 41 4.30 -12.66 21.43
N LEU A 42 4.91 -13.84 21.24
CA LEU A 42 4.61 -15.06 22.01
C LEU A 42 5.51 -15.22 23.24
N ARG A 43 6.41 -14.29 23.52
CA ARG A 43 7.41 -14.43 24.60
C ARG A 43 6.79 -14.60 25.98
N LYS A 44 5.60 -14.03 26.20
CA LYS A 44 4.84 -14.12 27.45
C LYS A 44 3.82 -15.27 27.47
N GLY A 45 3.84 -16.15 26.45
CA GLY A 45 2.88 -17.24 26.26
C GLY A 45 1.74 -16.87 25.31
N LEU A 46 0.85 -17.84 25.05
CA LEU A 46 -0.33 -17.67 24.17
C LEU A 46 -1.46 -16.88 24.82
N GLN A 47 -1.60 -16.93 26.15
CA GLN A 47 -2.67 -16.25 26.88
C GLN A 47 -2.64 -14.73 26.66
N PRO A 48 -1.50 -14.03 26.87
CA PRO A 48 -1.45 -12.58 26.69
C PRO A 48 -1.60 -12.16 25.22
N ALA A 49 -1.23 -13.02 24.27
CA ALA A 49 -1.42 -12.77 22.84
C ALA A 49 -2.91 -12.85 22.46
N LEU A 50 -3.65 -13.82 23.01
CA LEU A 50 -5.09 -13.92 22.82
C LEU A 50 -5.83 -12.76 23.51
N ASP A 51 -5.41 -12.38 24.72
CA ASP A 51 -5.98 -11.23 25.43
C ASP A 51 -5.75 -9.92 24.69
N ALA A 52 -4.59 -9.76 24.03
CA ALA A 52 -4.30 -8.60 23.18
C ALA A 52 -5.22 -8.51 21.96
N ILE A 53 -5.60 -9.65 21.37
CA ILE A 53 -6.56 -9.70 20.25
C ILE A 53 -7.99 -9.43 20.75
N ALA A 54 -8.33 -9.93 21.93
CA ALA A 54 -9.64 -9.72 22.55
C ALA A 54 -9.84 -8.29 23.09
N ASN A 55 -8.79 -7.46 23.08
CA ASN A 55 -8.88 -6.07 23.51
C ASN A 55 -9.91 -5.31 22.65
N PRO A 56 -10.88 -4.61 23.27
CA PRO A 56 -11.88 -3.80 22.56
C PRO A 56 -11.28 -2.84 21.52
N ASP A 57 -10.13 -2.25 21.81
CA ASP A 57 -9.46 -1.31 20.90
C ASP A 57 -8.89 -2.03 19.66
N ALA A 58 -8.33 -3.23 19.85
CA ALA A 58 -7.82 -4.04 18.75
C ALA A 58 -8.97 -4.48 17.82
N ILE A 59 -10.10 -4.89 18.39
CA ILE A 59 -11.30 -5.27 17.63
C ILE A 59 -11.88 -4.05 16.88
N ALA A 60 -11.93 -2.88 17.52
CA ALA A 60 -12.41 -1.66 16.89
C ALA A 60 -11.52 -1.25 15.71
N ALA A 61 -10.19 -1.31 15.88
CA ALA A 61 -9.23 -1.04 14.81
C ALA A 61 -9.42 -2.02 13.63
N VAL A 62 -9.52 -3.34 13.89
CA VAL A 62 -9.73 -4.34 12.84
C VAL A 62 -11.05 -4.11 12.09
N LYS A 63 -12.15 -3.80 12.80
CA LYS A 63 -13.44 -3.47 12.18
C LYS A 63 -13.35 -2.24 11.30
N LEU A 64 -12.66 -1.19 11.75
CA LEU A 64 -12.46 0.03 10.98
C LEU A 64 -11.68 -0.26 9.70
N THR A 65 -10.57 -1.00 9.78
CA THR A 65 -9.77 -1.40 8.62
C THR A 65 -10.58 -2.25 7.63
N LEU A 66 -11.36 -3.22 8.13
CA LEU A 66 -12.22 -4.04 7.28
C LEU A 66 -13.32 -3.22 6.59
N LEU A 67 -13.94 -2.28 7.30
CA LEU A 67 -14.94 -1.38 6.72
C LEU A 67 -14.32 -0.50 5.63
N THR A 68 -13.16 0.11 5.92
CA THR A 68 -12.42 0.90 4.94
C THR A 68 -12.06 0.07 3.71
N ALA A 69 -11.50 -1.12 3.89
CA ALA A 69 -11.14 -2.00 2.78
C ALA A 69 -12.36 -2.43 1.95
N ALA A 70 -13.48 -2.75 2.61
CA ALA A 70 -14.73 -3.12 1.95
C ALA A 70 -15.29 -2.00 1.05
N ILE A 71 -15.01 -0.74 1.38
CA ILE A 71 -15.41 0.41 0.57
C ILE A 71 -14.34 0.71 -0.50
N THR A 72 -13.07 0.81 -0.11
CA THR A 72 -11.99 1.22 -1.00
C THR A 72 -11.72 0.21 -2.12
N VAL A 73 -11.73 -1.10 -1.83
CA VAL A 73 -11.37 -2.12 -2.83
C VAL A 73 -12.33 -2.12 -4.02
N PRO A 74 -13.67 -2.14 -3.87
CA PRO A 74 -14.58 -2.05 -5.02
C PRO A 74 -14.40 -0.78 -5.85
N PHE A 75 -14.16 0.36 -5.20
CA PHE A 75 -13.90 1.62 -5.91
C PHE A 75 -12.61 1.52 -6.73
N ASN A 76 -11.50 1.08 -6.13
CA ASN A 76 -10.23 0.91 -6.83
C ASN A 76 -10.34 -0.11 -7.97
N VAL A 77 -11.11 -1.19 -7.79
CA VAL A 77 -11.35 -2.18 -8.86
C VAL A 77 -12.14 -1.56 -10.01
N VAL A 78 -13.25 -0.87 -9.74
CA VAL A 78 -14.09 -0.28 -10.80
C VAL A 78 -13.33 0.80 -11.56
N PHE A 79 -12.76 1.79 -10.86
CA PHE A 79 -12.05 2.89 -11.51
C PHE A 79 -10.73 2.45 -12.12
N GLY A 80 -9.97 1.60 -11.42
CA GLY A 80 -8.71 1.06 -11.91
C GLY A 80 -8.89 0.18 -13.14
N LEU A 81 -9.92 -0.68 -13.18
CA LEU A 81 -10.22 -1.50 -14.35
C LEU A 81 -10.67 -0.64 -15.53
N CYS A 82 -11.53 0.35 -15.31
CA CYS A 82 -11.95 1.30 -16.35
C CYS A 82 -10.74 2.05 -16.95
N ALA A 83 -9.85 2.57 -16.10
CA ALA A 83 -8.66 3.29 -16.52
C ALA A 83 -7.67 2.38 -17.25
N ALA A 84 -7.37 1.19 -16.70
CA ALA A 84 -6.50 0.20 -17.32
C ALA A 84 -7.03 -0.25 -18.69
N TRP A 85 -8.35 -0.49 -18.80
CA TRP A 85 -8.99 -0.86 -20.05
C TRP A 85 -8.94 0.26 -21.10
N ALA A 86 -9.15 1.51 -20.68
CA ALA A 86 -9.03 2.67 -21.56
C ALA A 86 -7.60 2.83 -22.10
N VAL A 87 -6.59 2.73 -21.24
CA VAL A 87 -5.18 2.87 -21.62
C VAL A 87 -4.69 1.69 -22.48
N ALA A 88 -5.10 0.46 -22.16
CA ALA A 88 -4.63 -0.72 -22.87
C ALA A 88 -5.25 -0.85 -24.27
N LYS A 89 -6.52 -0.47 -24.45
CA LYS A 89 -7.26 -0.72 -25.70
C LYS A 89 -7.36 0.50 -26.64
N HIS A 90 -7.19 1.72 -26.14
CA HIS A 90 -7.35 2.93 -26.95
C HIS A 90 -6.05 3.75 -27.01
N GLU A 91 -5.84 4.41 -28.15
CA GLU A 91 -4.79 5.41 -28.35
C GLU A 91 -5.45 6.77 -28.53
N PHE A 92 -5.32 7.64 -27.52
CA PHE A 92 -5.90 8.97 -27.51
C PHE A 92 -4.83 10.00 -27.10
N PRO A 93 -4.90 11.26 -27.57
CA PRO A 93 -3.83 12.24 -27.37
C PRO A 93 -3.55 12.56 -25.89
N GLY A 94 -4.51 12.36 -24.99
CA GLY A 94 -4.36 12.55 -23.54
C GLY A 94 -3.85 11.33 -22.75
N LYS A 95 -3.47 10.22 -23.42
CA LYS A 95 -3.12 8.94 -22.76
C LYS A 95 -1.92 9.06 -21.83
N SER A 96 -0.89 9.82 -22.23
CA SER A 96 0.31 10.04 -21.41
C SER A 96 0.01 10.79 -20.10
N LEU A 97 -0.91 11.77 -20.14
CA LEU A 97 -1.35 12.48 -18.95
C LEU A 97 -2.11 11.55 -17.99
N LEU A 98 -2.98 10.68 -18.52
CA LEU A 98 -3.72 9.72 -17.70
C LEU A 98 -2.78 8.72 -17.02
N ILE A 99 -1.79 8.17 -17.73
CA ILE A 99 -0.78 7.27 -17.17
C ILE A 99 0.00 7.98 -16.04
N THR A 100 0.45 9.21 -16.30
CA THR A 100 1.16 10.00 -15.28
C THR A 100 0.31 10.23 -14.03
N LEU A 101 -0.99 10.51 -14.17
CA LEU A 101 -1.91 10.67 -13.05
C LEU A 101 -2.09 9.38 -12.24
N ILE A 102 -2.09 8.22 -12.91
CA ILE A 102 -2.18 6.90 -12.27
C ILE A 102 -0.88 6.57 -11.53
N ASP A 103 0.28 6.94 -12.08
CA ASP A 103 1.60 6.65 -11.49
C ASP A 103 2.00 7.66 -10.40
N LEU A 104 1.34 8.82 -10.36
CA LEU A 104 1.63 9.91 -9.43
C LEU A 104 1.62 9.48 -7.96
N PRO A 105 0.63 8.74 -7.44
CA PRO A 105 0.60 8.38 -6.03
C PRO A 105 1.77 7.49 -5.61
N PHE A 106 2.24 6.62 -6.50
CA PHE A 106 3.41 5.76 -6.26
C PHE A 106 4.71 6.55 -6.24
N SER A 107 4.75 7.68 -6.94
CA SER A 107 5.91 8.59 -6.97
C SER A 107 5.92 9.57 -5.79
N VAL A 108 4.76 9.81 -5.17
CA VAL A 108 4.61 10.72 -4.03
C VAL A 108 4.96 10.01 -2.72
N SER A 109 5.80 10.64 -1.91
CA SER A 109 6.11 10.11 -0.57
C SER A 109 4.84 10.02 0.29
N PRO A 110 4.62 8.93 1.04
CA PRO A 110 3.45 8.79 1.92
C PRO A 110 3.31 9.95 2.92
N VAL A 111 4.43 10.53 3.37
CA VAL A 111 4.43 11.69 4.28
C VAL A 111 3.87 12.93 3.59
N VAL A 112 4.23 13.15 2.32
CA VAL A 112 3.75 14.29 1.52
C VAL A 112 2.27 14.11 1.19
N ALA A 113 1.84 12.90 0.84
CA ALA A 113 0.43 12.58 0.64
C ALA A 113 -0.40 12.90 1.90
N GLY A 114 0.08 12.48 3.07
CA GLY A 114 -0.54 12.80 4.35
C GLY A 114 -0.66 14.31 4.61
N LEU A 115 0.39 15.08 4.31
CA LEU A 115 0.37 16.54 4.45
C LEU A 115 -0.64 17.20 3.49
N ILE A 116 -0.70 16.76 2.23
CA ILE A 116 -1.67 17.25 1.25
C ILE A 116 -3.10 16.97 1.75
N TYR A 117 -3.37 15.78 2.29
CA TYR A 117 -4.67 15.45 2.87
C TYR A 117 -5.05 16.38 4.02
N VAL A 118 -4.13 16.66 4.93
CA VAL A 118 -4.35 17.61 6.04
C VAL A 118 -4.55 19.04 5.52
N LEU A 119 -3.87 19.43 4.45
CA LEU A 119 -4.03 20.78 3.87
C LEU A 119 -5.35 20.93 3.09
N VAL A 120 -5.79 19.90 2.38
CA VAL A 120 -7.00 19.93 1.55
C VAL A 120 -8.27 19.76 2.41
N PHE A 121 -8.26 18.79 3.32
CA PHE A 121 -9.40 18.44 4.17
C PHE A 121 -9.28 18.99 5.60
N GLY A 122 -8.25 19.81 5.85
CA GLY A 122 -7.97 20.57 7.08
C GLY A 122 -9.13 21.45 7.55
N LEU A 123 -9.15 21.79 8.85
CA LEU A 123 -10.02 22.85 9.38
C LEU A 123 -9.76 24.23 8.73
N GLN A 124 -8.60 24.41 8.09
CA GLN A 124 -8.23 25.60 7.31
C GLN A 124 -8.06 25.29 5.79
N GLY A 125 -8.56 24.14 5.33
CA GLY A 125 -8.41 23.70 3.94
C GLY A 125 -9.49 24.23 3.01
N TRP A 126 -9.28 24.10 1.69
CA TRP A 126 -10.23 24.54 0.65
C TRP A 126 -11.65 23.97 0.79
N PHE A 127 -11.81 22.81 1.44
CA PHE A 127 -13.11 22.17 1.70
C PHE A 127 -13.53 22.19 3.19
N GLY A 128 -12.75 22.82 4.08
CA GLY A 128 -12.96 22.78 5.53
C GLY A 128 -14.29 23.40 5.98
N ASP A 129 -14.56 24.64 5.53
CA ASP A 129 -15.73 25.40 6.00
C ASP A 129 -17.07 24.77 5.57
N HIS A 130 -17.17 24.31 4.32
CA HIS A 130 -18.41 23.71 3.78
C HIS A 130 -18.70 22.30 4.31
N LEU A 131 -17.68 21.56 4.78
CA LEU A 131 -17.85 20.23 5.38
C LEU A 131 -18.18 20.30 6.88
N VAL A 132 -17.64 21.32 7.58
CA VAL A 132 -17.97 21.59 8.98
C VAL A 132 -19.42 22.03 9.12
N ASP A 133 -19.94 22.85 8.20
CA ASP A 133 -21.35 23.27 8.16
C ASP A 133 -22.34 22.12 7.92
N ASN A 134 -21.89 21.03 7.28
CA ASN A 134 -22.69 19.81 7.06
C ASN A 134 -22.42 18.71 8.12
N GLY A 135 -21.64 19.00 9.18
CA GLY A 135 -21.37 18.07 10.28
C GLY A 135 -20.48 16.88 9.93
N VAL A 136 -19.84 16.88 8.74
CA VAL A 136 -18.98 15.78 8.29
C VAL A 136 -17.53 16.09 8.65
N ARG A 137 -17.07 15.56 9.79
CA ARG A 137 -15.65 15.56 10.13
C ARG A 137 -14.94 14.58 9.20
N ILE A 138 -14.07 15.06 8.30
CA ILE A 138 -13.30 14.19 7.40
C ILE A 138 -11.94 13.82 7.98
N ILE A 139 -11.26 14.76 8.65
CA ILE A 139 -9.99 14.47 9.33
C ILE A 139 -10.29 13.57 10.54
N PHE A 140 -9.59 12.43 10.63
CA PHE A 140 -9.72 11.44 11.71
C PHE A 140 -11.06 10.70 11.78
N ALA A 141 -11.82 10.69 10.67
CA ALA A 141 -13.05 9.90 10.56
C ALA A 141 -12.97 8.89 9.40
N VAL A 142 -13.92 7.96 9.37
CA VAL A 142 -14.03 6.90 8.35
C VAL A 142 -13.91 7.44 6.91
N PRO A 143 -14.55 8.57 6.52
CA PRO A 143 -14.42 9.09 5.15
C PRO A 143 -13.01 9.52 4.77
N GLY A 144 -12.27 10.15 5.70
CA GLY A 144 -10.88 10.55 5.44
C GLY A 144 -9.95 9.35 5.25
N ILE A 145 -10.15 8.31 6.05
CA ILE A 145 -9.38 7.06 5.94
C ILE A 145 -9.66 6.37 4.60
N VAL A 146 -10.94 6.30 4.18
CA VAL A 146 -11.32 5.74 2.87
C VAL A 146 -10.68 6.51 1.72
N LEU A 147 -10.76 7.85 1.74
CA LEU A 147 -10.16 8.68 0.69
C LEU A 147 -8.64 8.49 0.63
N ALA A 148 -7.95 8.53 1.78
CA ALA A 148 -6.51 8.32 1.85
C ALA A 148 -6.09 6.93 1.33
N THR A 149 -6.93 5.91 1.58
CA THR A 149 -6.68 4.54 1.10
C THR A 149 -7.00 4.38 -0.40
N ILE A 150 -7.88 5.20 -0.99
CA ILE A 150 -8.15 5.19 -2.44
C ILE A 150 -7.02 5.87 -3.21
N PHE A 151 -6.37 6.87 -2.62
CA PHE A 151 -5.28 7.59 -3.27
C PHE A 151 -4.03 6.73 -3.47
N VAL A 152 -3.80 5.76 -2.58
CA VAL A 152 -2.68 4.80 -2.64
C VAL A 152 -3.13 3.51 -3.33
#